data_AF-A0A920F189-F1
#
_entry.id   AF-A0A920F189-F1
#
_cell.length_a   1.000
_cell.length_b   1.000
_cell.length_c   1.000
_cell.angle_alpha   90.00
_cell.angle_beta   90.00
_cell.angle_gamma   90.00
#
_symmetry.space_group_name_H-M   'P 1'
#
loop_
_entity.id
_entity.type
_entity.pdbx_description
1 polymer ?
#
loop_
_entity_poly.entity_id
_entity_poly.type
_entity_poly.pdbx_seq_one_letter_code
_entity_poly.pdbx_strand_id
1 'polypeptide(L)' 'MNENKNTMVVSSGGAITGIYAECQSLTVDEIMKLNFNIKNASITLFKKENDTFTLDTFNRSLIPRYLETYI' A
#
# COMPACT_ATOMS: atom_id res chain seq x y z
N MET A 1 13.52 -25.58 -3.42
CA MET A 1 13.88 -24.19 -3.03
C MET A 1 12.68 -23.31 -3.35
N ASN A 2 11.90 -22.90 -2.36
CA ASN A 2 10.95 -21.81 -2.54
C ASN A 2 11.73 -20.53 -2.31
N GLU A 3 12.26 -19.95 -3.39
CA GLU A 3 12.70 -18.56 -3.34
C GLU A 3 11.46 -17.72 -3.06
N ASN A 4 11.41 -17.06 -1.90
CA ASN A 4 10.44 -16.01 -1.64
C ASN A 4 10.67 -14.88 -2.65
N LYS A 5 10.04 -14.99 -3.82
CA LYS A 5 10.08 -13.98 -4.87
C LYS A 5 9.21 -12.81 -4.42
N ASN A 6 9.87 -11.81 -3.86
CA ASN A 6 9.24 -10.52 -3.61
C ASN A 6 9.06 -9.80 -4.95
N THR A 7 7.82 -9.43 -5.26
CA THR A 7 7.49 -8.61 -6.43
C THR A 7 7.37 -7.15 -5.99
N MET A 8 8.06 -6.24 -6.69
CA MET A 8 7.91 -4.80 -6.50
C MET A 8 7.09 -4.21 -7.65
N VAL A 9 6.09 -3.41 -7.31
CA VAL A 9 5.27 -2.66 -8.26
C VAL A 9 5.36 -1.18 -7.89
N VAL A 10 5.71 -0.34 -8.87
CA VAL A 10 5.69 1.12 -8.72
C VAL A 10 4.43 1.64 -9.37
N SER A 11 3.58 2.32 -8.60
CA SER A 11 2.27 2.79 -9.05
C SER A 11 1.83 4.05 -8.30
N SER A 12 0.63 4.53 -8.59
CA SER A 12 0.02 5.70 -7.95
C SER A 12 -0.70 5.36 -6.64
N GLY A 13 -1.00 6.40 -5.84
CA GLY A 13 -1.76 6.26 -4.59
C GLY A 13 -3.13 5.59 -4.76
N GLY A 14 -3.83 5.87 -5.86
CA GLY A 14 -5.13 5.25 -6.18
C GLY A 14 -5.05 3.75 -6.40
N ALA A 15 -4.02 3.28 -7.11
CA ALA A 15 -3.83 1.84 -7.34
C ALA A 15 -3.50 1.11 -6.03
N ILE A 16 -2.63 1.68 -5.20
CA ILE A 16 -2.26 1.11 -3.89
C ILE A 16 -3.49 1.03 -2.98
N THR A 17 -4.30 2.09 -2.97
CA THR A 17 -5.52 2.17 -2.16
C THR A 17 -6.57 1.18 -2.63
N GLY A 18 -6.73 0.97 -3.94
CA GLY A 18 -7.63 -0.05 -4.49
C GLY A 18 -7.26 -1.46 -4.03
N ILE A 19 -5.97 -1.84 -4.10
CA ILE A 19 -5.50 -3.14 -3.59
C ILE A 19 -5.75 -3.26 -2.09
N TYR A 20 -5.47 -2.20 -1.33
CA TYR A 20 -5.72 -2.19 0.11
C TYR A 20 -7.20 -2.36 0.46
N ALA A 21 -8.11 -1.75 -0.32
CA ALA A 21 -9.55 -1.88 -0.15
C ALA A 21 -10.02 -3.33 -0.34
N GLU A 22 -9.49 -4.03 -1.35
CA GLU A 22 -9.77 -5.46 -1.56
C GLU A 22 -9.28 -6.32 -0.38
N CYS A 23 -8.15 -5.94 0.24
CA CYS A 23 -7.59 -6.68 1.37
C CYS A 23 -8.36 -6.48 2.70
N GLN A 24 -8.97 -5.33 2.93
CA GLN A 24 -9.48 -4.92 4.25
C GLN A 24 -11.01 -4.67 4.33
N SER A 25 -11.78 -5.00 3.29
CA SER A 25 -13.25 -4.81 3.28
C SER A 25 -13.69 -3.41 3.73
N LEU A 26 -12.99 -2.38 3.24
CA LEU A 26 -13.22 -0.98 3.65
C LEU A 26 -14.46 -0.39 3.00
N THR A 27 -15.04 0.60 3.67
CA THR A 27 -16.11 1.44 3.10
C THR A 27 -15.56 2.43 2.07
N VAL A 28 -16.42 2.94 1.19
CA VAL A 28 -16.04 3.92 0.16
C VAL A 28 -15.40 5.18 0.77
N ASP A 29 -15.92 5.67 1.90
CA ASP A 29 -15.38 6.86 2.57
C ASP A 29 -13.98 6.63 3.12
N GLU A 30 -13.69 5.43 3.63
CA GLU A 30 -12.36 5.06 4.10
C GLU A 30 -11.37 4.97 2.94
N ILE A 31 -11.78 4.39 1.81
CA ILE A 31 -10.99 4.32 0.58
C ILE A 31 -10.65 5.74 0.08
N MET A 32 -11.65 6.63 0.03
CA MET A 32 -11.42 8.00 -0.42
C MET A 32 -10.44 8.76 0.48
N LYS A 33 -10.57 8.62 1.81
CA LYS A 33 -9.64 9.25 2.76
C LYS A 33 -8.21 8.73 2.61
N LEU A 34 -8.03 7.44 2.32
CA LEU A 34 -6.72 6.84 2.17
C LEU A 34 -6.03 7.28 0.87
N ASN A 35 -6.80 7.40 -0.21
CA ASN A 35 -6.26 7.76 -1.53
C ASN A 35 -5.46 9.07 -1.52
N PHE A 36 -5.96 10.10 -0.82
CA PHE A 36 -5.31 11.42 -0.73
C PHE A 36 -4.23 11.54 0.35
N ASN A 37 -3.93 10.45 1.05
CA ASN A 37 -2.97 10.44 2.16
C ASN A 37 -1.78 9.51 1.88
N ILE A 38 -1.61 9.01 0.66
CA ILE A 38 -0.44 8.22 0.28
C ILE A 38 0.76 9.15 0.11
N LYS A 39 1.83 8.88 0.86
CA LYS A 39 3.08 9.63 0.77
C LYS A 39 3.83 9.25 -0.50
N ASN A 40 4.47 10.22 -1.12
CA ASN A 40 5.39 10.02 -2.24
C ASN A 40 6.51 9.05 -1.86
N ALA A 41 6.80 8.12 -2.78
CA ALA A 41 7.81 7.06 -2.60
C ALA A 41 7.64 6.23 -1.32
N SER A 42 6.42 6.16 -0.79
CA SER A 42 6.11 5.25 0.32
C SER A 42 6.05 3.80 -0.14
N ILE A 43 6.27 2.90 0.81
CA ILE A 43 6.24 1.46 0.60
C ILE A 43 5.02 0.90 1.32
N THR A 44 4.22 0.16 0.57
CA THR A 44 3.14 -0.70 1.09
C THR A 44 3.51 -2.14 0.77
N LEU A 45 3.49 -2.99 1.79
CA LEU A 45 3.80 -4.41 1.69
C LEU A 45 2.54 -5.24 1.92
N PHE A 46 2.18 -6.00 0.90
CA PHE A 46 1.15 -7.03 0.96
C PHE A 46 1.82 -8.40 1.02
N LYS A 47 1.32 -9.28 1.87
CA LYS A 47 1.71 -10.68 1.92
C LYS A 47 0.63 -11.50 1.25
N LYS A 48 1.02 -12.38 0.33
CA LYS A 48 0.10 -13.38 -0.23
C LYS A 48 0.13 -14.58 0.69
N GLU A 49 -0.99 -14.86 1.35
CA GLU A 49 -1.19 -16.06 2.14
C GLU A 49 -2.29 -16.88 1.48
N ASN A 50 -1.93 -18.01 0.88
CA ASN A 50 -2.83 -18.79 0.02
C ASN A 50 -3.36 -17.96 -1.17
N ASP A 51 -4.67 -17.74 -1.25
CA ASP A 51 -5.36 -16.98 -2.30
C ASP A 51 -5.83 -15.59 -1.83
N THR A 52 -5.43 -15.17 -0.63
CA THR A 52 -5.75 -13.84 -0.11
C THR A 52 -4.49 -13.00 0.09
N PHE A 53 -4.65 -11.69 -0.04
CA PHE A 53 -3.61 -10.73 0.33
C PHE A 53 -3.92 -10.17 1.72
N THR A 54 -2.93 -10.19 2.59
CA THR A 54 -2.95 -9.53 3.89
C THR A 54 -2.03 -8.31 3.86
N LEU A 55 -2.39 -7.27 4.61
CA LEU A 55 -1.55 -6.08 4.74
C LEU A 55 -0.52 -6.31 5.84
N ASP A 56 0.76 -6.12 5.53
CA ASP A 56 1.84 -6.13 6.53
C ASP A 56 2.29 -4.70 6.91
N THR A 57 2.47 -3.83 5.91
CA THR A 57 2.87 -2.44 6.11
C THR A 57 2.15 -1.55 5.12
N PHE A 58 1.65 -0.39 5.55
CA PHE A 58 0.99 0.57 4.69
C PHE A 58 1.66 1.93 4.73
N ASN A 59 1.86 2.53 3.56
CA ASN A 59 2.25 3.94 3.40
C ASN A 59 3.49 4.34 4.24
N ARG A 60 4.47 3.42 4.32
CA ARG A 60 5.69 3.64 5.10
C ARG A 60 6.68 4.46 4.28
N SER A 61 7.02 5.63 4.78
CA SER A 61 8.07 6.47 4.22
C SER A 61 9.44 6.11 4.82
N LEU A 62 10.46 6.09 3.97
CA LEU A 62 11.86 6.09 4.39
C LEU A 62 12.50 7.49 4.25
N ILE A 63 11.72 8.47 3.77
CA ILE A 63 12.13 9.86 3.59
C ILE A 63 11.97 10.60 4.93
N PRO A 64 12.92 11.49 5.31
CA PRO A 64 12.77 12.32 6.50
C PRO A 64 11.46 13.12 6.49
N ARG A 65 10.77 13.21 7.64
CA ARG A 65 9.44 13.84 7.76
C ARG A 65 9.31 15.22 7.13
N TYR A 66 10.34 16.05 7.21
CA TYR A 66 10.32 17.41 6.67
C TYR A 66 10.39 17.47 5.14
N LEU A 67 10.65 16.34 4.47
CA LEU A 67 10.65 16.17 3.02
C LEU A 67 9.48 15.31 2.52
N GLU A 68 8.64 14.81 3.42
CA GLU A 68 7.47 14.00 3.04
C GLU A 68 6.46 14.87 2.29
N THR A 69 6.01 14.35 1.15
CA THR A 69 4.95 14.94 0.32
C THR A 69 3.91 13.86 0.04
N TYR A 70 2.70 14.25 -0.39
CA TYR A 70 1.55 13.36 -0.55
C TYR A 70 1.06 13.39 -2.01
N ILE A 71 0.40 12.32 -2.43
CA ILE A 71 -0.26 12.16 -3.74
C ILE A 71 -1.77 12.12 -3.53
#